data_AF-A0AA95F3H1-F1
#
_entry.id   AF-A0AA95F3H1-F1
#
_cell.length_a   1.000
_cell.length_b   1.000
_cell.length_c   1.000
_cell.angle_alpha   90.00
_cell.angle_beta   90.00
_cell.angle_gamma   90.00
#
_symmetry.space_group_name_H-M   'P 1'
#
loop_
_entity.id
_entity.type
_entity.pdbx_description
1 polymer ?
#
loop_
_entity_poly.entity_id
_entity_poly.type
_entity_poly.pdbx_seq_one_letter_code
_entity_poly.pdbx_strand_id
1 'polypeptide(L)' 'MPAKSAAQQKAAGAALSAKRGETPRSALKGASKAMIDSMTEAQLEALAQTPRADKPRHVTKH' A
#
# COMPACT_ATOMS: atom_id res chain seq x y z
N MET A 1 7.73 12.61 3.17
CA MET A 1 8.42 11.44 2.58
C MET A 1 7.41 10.62 1.77
N PRO A 2 7.47 10.58 0.44
CA PRO A 2 6.47 9.87 -0.37
C PRO A 2 6.60 8.34 -0.20
N ALA A 3 5.51 7.59 -0.34
CA ALA A 3 5.44 6.13 -0.13
C ALA A 3 6.66 5.42 -0.73
N LYS A 4 7.50 4.84 0.14
CA LYS A 4 8.79 4.25 -0.20
C LYS A 4 8.51 2.93 -0.94
N SER A 5 8.64 2.92 -2.27
CA SER A 5 8.53 1.78 -3.20
C SER A 5 7.15 1.43 -3.79
N ALA A 6 7.17 0.92 -5.03
CA ALA A 6 6.00 0.40 -5.75
C ALA A 6 5.33 -0.81 -5.05
N ALA A 7 6.08 -1.56 -4.24
CA ALA A 7 5.54 -2.66 -3.45
C ALA A 7 4.59 -2.14 -2.36
N GLN A 8 4.94 -1.01 -1.73
CA GLN A 8 4.11 -0.39 -0.70
C GLN A 8 2.82 0.20 -1.29
N GLN A 9 2.88 0.78 -2.50
CA GLN A 9 1.68 1.26 -3.21
C GLN A 9 0.72 0.10 -3.53
N LYS A 10 1.24 -1.03 -4.02
CA LYS A 10 0.43 -2.23 -4.25
C LYS A 10 -0.18 -2.78 -2.96
N ALA A 11 0.62 -2.82 -1.88
CA ALA A 11 0.14 -3.25 -0.57
C ALA A 11 -0.95 -2.33 -0.02
N ALA A 12 -0.81 -1.01 -0.21
CA ALA A 12 -1.81 -0.02 0.17
C ALA A 12 -3.11 -0.20 -0.62
N GLY A 13 -3.03 -0.46 -1.93
CA GLY A 13 -4.21 -0.73 -2.76
C GLY A 13 -4.95 -2.00 -2.34
N ALA A 14 -4.23 -3.09 -2.05
CA ALA A 14 -4.83 -4.32 -1.54
C ALA A 14 -5.48 -4.11 -0.17
N ALA A 15 -4.81 -3.40 0.74
CA ALA A 15 -5.34 -3.07 2.05
C ALA A 15 -6.59 -2.17 1.95
N LEU A 16 -6.62 -1.21 1.01
CA LEU A 16 -7.76 -0.32 0.76
C LEU A 16 -8.99 -1.11 0.30
N SER A 17 -8.83 -1.98 -0.70
CA SER A 17 -9.92 -2.82 -1.21
C SER A 17 -10.50 -3.71 -0.09
N ALA A 18 -9.64 -4.23 0.79
CA ALA A 18 -10.10 -5.02 1.93
C ALA A 18 -10.76 -4.17 3.03
N LYS A 19 -10.37 -2.89 3.19
CA LYS A 19 -11.02 -1.96 4.12
C LYS A 19 -12.41 -1.54 3.63
N ARG A 20 -12.61 -1.48 2.30
CA ARG A 20 -13.90 -1.25 1.63
C ARG A 20 -14.80 -2.49 1.57
N GLY A 21 -14.29 -3.66 1.98
CA GLY A 21 -15.04 -4.92 1.99
C GLY A 21 -15.09 -5.65 0.65
N GLU A 22 -14.37 -5.18 -0.37
CA GLU A 22 -14.32 -5.82 -1.70
C GLU A 22 -13.42 -7.05 -1.72
N THR A 23 -12.35 -7.03 -0.92
CA THR A 23 -11.44 -8.18 -0.75
C THR A 23 -11.46 -8.70 0.69
N PRO A 24 -11.46 -10.02 0.91
CA PRO A 24 -11.44 -10.56 2.26
C PRO A 24 -10.09 -10.27 2.93
N ARG A 25 -10.12 -9.88 4.21
CA ARG A 25 -8.92 -9.65 5.04
C ARG A 25 -7.97 -10.85 5.07
N SER A 26 -8.49 -12.06 4.90
CA SER A 26 -7.70 -13.31 4.82
C SER A 26 -6.83 -13.40 3.55
N ALA A 27 -7.17 -12.67 2.48
CA ALA A 27 -6.38 -12.61 1.26
C ALA A 27 -5.16 -11.68 1.38
N LEU A 28 -5.12 -10.81 2.39
CA LEU A 28 -3.99 -9.90 2.62
C LEU A 28 -2.77 -10.64 3.16
N LYS A 29 -1.59 -10.26 2.68
CA LYS A 29 -0.31 -10.88 3.05
C LYS A 29 0.77 -9.81 3.25
N GLY A 30 1.65 -10.05 4.22
CA GLY A 30 2.78 -9.16 4.52
C GLY A 30 2.34 -7.75 4.86
N ALA A 31 2.89 -6.76 4.15
CA ALA A 31 2.67 -5.34 4.42
C ALA A 31 1.19 -4.93 4.34
N SER A 32 0.38 -5.49 3.43
CA SER A 32 -1.02 -5.08 3.29
C SER A 32 -1.85 -5.43 4.54
N LYS A 33 -1.49 -6.50 5.25
CA LYS A 33 -2.13 -6.91 6.51
C LYS A 33 -1.82 -5.94 7.65
N ALA A 34 -0.55 -5.54 7.77
CA ALA A 34 -0.15 -4.51 8.74
C ALA A 34 -0.77 -3.14 8.41
N MET A 35 -0.88 -2.79 7.12
CA MET A 35 -1.40 -1.51 6.68
C MET A 35 -2.91 -1.39 6.91
N ILE A 36 -3.71 -2.43 6.69
CA ILE A 36 -5.16 -2.36 6.97
C ILE A 36 -5.47 -2.14 8.46
N ASP A 37 -4.64 -2.69 9.34
CA ASP A 37 -4.81 -2.62 10.79
C ASP A 37 -4.28 -1.30 11.39
N SER A 38 -3.20 -0.75 10.82
CA SER A 38 -2.54 0.46 11.35
C SER A 38 -2.88 1.76 10.62
N MET A 39 -3.47 1.71 9.43
CA MET A 39 -3.76 2.90 8.62
C MET A 39 -5.25 3.10 8.39
N THR A 40 -5.69 4.34 8.23
CA THR A 40 -7.08 4.67 7.87
C THR A 40 -7.34 4.49 6.37
N GLU A 41 -8.60 4.44 5.95
CA GLU A 41 -8.95 4.34 4.53
C GLU A 41 -8.32 5.45 3.69
N ALA A 42 -8.43 6.71 4.14
CA ALA A 42 -7.84 7.86 3.47
C ALA A 42 -6.30 7.78 3.37
N GLN A 43 -5.63 7.24 4.38
CA GLN A 43 -4.18 7.04 4.33
C GLN A 43 -3.79 5.95 3.33
N LEU A 44 -4.53 4.84 3.28
CA LEU A 44 -4.32 3.77 2.30
C LEU A 44 -4.57 4.27 0.87
N GLU A 45 -5.61 5.08 0.69
CA GLU A 45 -5.94 5.72 -0.58
C GLU A 45 -4.85 6.68 -1.05
N ALA A 46 -4.37 7.57 -0.18
CA ALA A 46 -3.27 8.47 -0.49
C ALA A 46 -2.00 7.72 -0.93
N LEU A 47 -1.68 6.59 -0.26
CA LEU A 47 -0.54 5.75 -0.64
C LEU A 47 -0.75 5.02 -1.96
N ALA A 48 -1.96 4.49 -2.20
CA ALA A 48 -2.34 3.77 -3.40
C ALA A 48 -2.40 4.68 -4.63
N GLN A 49 -2.85 5.92 -4.47
CA GLN A 49 -2.98 6.91 -5.54
C GLN A 49 -1.66 7.63 -5.87
N THR A 50 -0.57 7.43 -5.11
CA THR A 50 0.70 8.13 -5.40
C THR A 50 1.19 7.83 -6.83
N PRO A 51 1.47 8.85 -7.67
CA PRO A 51 1.94 8.63 -9.03
C PRO A 51 3.24 7.82 -9.08
N ARG A 52 3.31 6.87 -10.01
CA ARG A 52 4.51 6.03 -10.24
C ARG A 52 5.65 6.77 -10.96
N ALA A 53 5.45 8.02 -11.38
CA ALA A 53 6.28 8.69 -12.37
C ALA A 53 7.75 8.91 -11.94
N ASP A 54 8.04 9.11 -10.66
CA ASP A 54 9.39 9.50 -10.21
C ASP A 54 10.03 8.57 -9.17
N LYS A 55 9.47 7.38 -8.92
CA LYS A 55 10.02 6.47 -7.89
C LYS A 55 10.94 5.41 -8.52
N PRO A 56 12.24 5.39 -8.21
CA PRO A 56 13.13 4.35 -8.69
C PRO A 56 12.60 2.97 -8.26
N ARG A 57 12.56 2.03 -9.21
CA ARG A 57 12.11 0.64 -9.00
C ARG A 57 13.01 -0.14 -8.02
N HIS A 58 14.19 0.39 -7.71
CA HIS A 58 15.19 -0.23 -6.85
C HIS A 58 15.73 0.82 -5.87
N VAL A 59 15.55 0.59 -4.57
CA VAL A 59 16.42 1.20 -3.56
C VAL A 59 17.64 0.29 -3.45
N THR A 60 18.65 0.52 -4.27
CA THR A 60 19.99 -0.06 -4.04
C THR A 60 20.48 0.49 -2.70
N LYS A 61 20.60 -0.38 -1.69
CA LYS A 61 21.33 -0.08 -0.46
C LYS A 61 22.82 0.00 -0.83
N HIS A 62 23.43 1.16 -0.64
CA HIS A 62 24.89 1.28 -0.45
C HIS A 62 25.21 1.13 1.04
#